data_AF-A0A1G6GB25-F1
#
_entry.id   AF-A0A1G6GB25-F1
#
_cell.length_a   1.000
_cell.length_b   1.000
_cell.length_c   1.000
_cell.angle_alpha   90.00
_cell.angle_beta   90.00
_cell.angle_gamma   90.00
#
_symmetry.space_group_name_H-M   'P 1'
#
loop_
_entity.id
_entity.type
_entity.pdbx_description
1 polymer ?
#
loop_
_entity_poly.entity_id
_entity_poly.type
_entity_poly.pdbx_seq_one_letter_code
_entity_poly.pdbx_strand_id
1 'polypeptide(L)' 'MFDLADAFVKMGGKYLFIDEIYKYKDWSKELNLIYDYHSKLDIVFTGSSVLDINKGASDSSPRAVMYQMQGFSF' A
#
# COMPACT_ATOMS: atom_id res chain seq x y z
N MET A 1 -10.14 -1.79 2.89
CA MET A 1 -9.25 -1.29 1.81
C MET A 1 -9.38 -2.14 0.55
N PHE A 2 -9.44 -3.47 0.67
CA PHE A 2 -9.59 -4.41 -0.44
C PHE A 2 -10.80 -4.10 -1.34
N ASP A 3 -12.00 -3.94 -0.76
CA ASP A 3 -13.22 -3.68 -1.54
C ASP A 3 -13.14 -2.40 -2.38
N LEU A 4 -12.42 -1.39 -1.87
CA LEU A 4 -12.17 -0.14 -2.59
C LEU A 4 -11.26 -0.38 -3.80
N ALA A 5 -10.19 -1.15 -3.63
CA ALA A 5 -9.29 -1.51 -4.72
C ALA A 5 -9.99 -2.38 -5.77
N ASP A 6 -10.82 -3.33 -5.35
CA ASP A 6 -11.61 -4.19 -6.24
C ASP A 6 -12.61 -3.36 -7.08
N ALA A 7 -13.36 -2.46 -6.43
CA ALA A 7 -14.24 -1.53 -7.14
C ALA A 7 -13.45 -0.62 -8.11
N PHE A 8 -12.30 -0.09 -7.68
CA PHE A 8 -11.45 0.77 -8.50
C PHE A 8 -10.93 0.06 -9.75
N VAL A 9 -10.46 -1.18 -9.63
CA VAL A 9 -10.02 -2.00 -10.77
C VAL A 9 -11.18 -2.29 -11.71
N LYS A 10 -12.37 -2.61 -11.17
CA LYS A 10 -13.59 -2.83 -11.98
C LYS A 10 -14.02 -1.59 -12.77
N MET A 11 -13.69 -0.39 -12.28
CA MET A 11 -13.89 0.87 -12.99
C MET A 11 -12.80 1.17 -14.03
N GLY A 12 -11.81 0.27 -14.21
CA GLY A 12 -10.69 0.45 -15.13
C GLY A 12 -9.51 1.21 -14.54
N GLY A 13 -9.48 1.41 -13.23
CA GLY A 13 -8.37 2.04 -12.51
C GLY A 13 -7.09 1.20 -12.60
N LYS A 14 -5.95 1.89 -12.79
CA LYS A 14 -4.61 1.27 -12.92
C LYS A 14 -3.64 1.69 -11.82
N TYR A 15 -3.78 2.90 -11.30
CA TYR A 15 -2.91 3.46 -10.28
C TYR A 15 -3.74 3.86 -9.06
N LEU A 16 -3.52 3.20 -7.93
CA LEU A 16 -4.19 3.50 -6.67
C LEU A 16 -3.22 4.19 -5.73
N PHE A 17 -3.56 5.41 -5.30
CA PHE A 17 -2.75 6.20 -4.36
C PHE A 17 -3.41 6.20 -2.98
N ILE A 18 -2.66 5.85 -1.94
CA ILE A 18 -3.13 5.82 -0.55
C ILE A 18 -2.26 6.72 0.31
N ASP A 19 -2.87 7.74 0.88
CA ASP A 19 -2.20 8.64 1.81
C ASP A 19 -2.30 8.12 3.25
N GLU A 20 -1.22 8.26 4.03
CA GLU A 20 -1.14 7.90 5.45
C GLU A 20 -1.56 6.45 5.75
N ILE A 21 -0.92 5.49 5.09
CA ILE A 21 -1.34 4.07 5.08
C ILE A 21 -1.43 3.43 6.47
N TYR A 22 -0.62 3.89 7.43
CA TYR A 22 -0.62 3.38 8.79
C TYR A 22 -1.93 3.65 9.55
N LYS A 23 -2.75 4.61 9.10
CA LYS A 23 -4.08 4.86 9.69
C LYS A 23 -5.05 3.71 9.42
N TYR A 24 -4.78 2.89 8.41
CA TYR A 24 -5.61 1.74 8.06
C TYR A 24 -5.15 0.53 8.86
N LYS A 25 -6.03 -0.02 9.69
CA LYS A 25 -5.74 -1.26 10.41
C LYS A 25 -5.52 -2.40 9.41
N ASP A 26 -4.58 -3.30 9.70
CA ASP A 26 -4.29 -4.49 8.88
C ASP A 26 -3.91 -4.17 7.42
N TRP A 27 -3.47 -2.93 7.14
CA TRP A 27 -3.11 -2.45 5.80
C TRP A 27 -2.16 -3.38 5.04
N SER A 28 -1.17 -3.95 5.74
CA SER A 28 -0.20 -4.87 5.15
C SER A 28 -0.86 -6.14 4.61
N LYS A 29 -1.81 -6.71 5.36
CA LYS A 29 -2.58 -7.89 4.94
C LYS A 29 -3.49 -7.57 3.76
N GLU A 30 -4.19 -6.44 3.82
CA GLU A 30 -5.08 -6.02 2.73
C GLU A 30 -4.32 -5.69 1.45
N LEU A 31 -3.14 -5.04 1.53
CA LEU A 31 -2.27 -4.82 0.37
C LEU A 31 -1.84 -6.13 -0.29
N ASN A 32 -1.45 -7.14 0.50
CA ASN A 32 -1.10 -8.46 -0.04
C ASN A 32 -2.28 -9.08 -0.79
N LEU A 33 -3.50 -8.99 -0.23
CA LEU A 33 -4.71 -9.46 -0.92
C LEU A 33 -4.96 -8.69 -2.22
N ILE A 34 -4.83 -7.36 -2.23
CA ILE A 34 -5.02 -6.58 -3.44
C ILE A 34 -4.00 -6.98 -4.51
N TYR A 35 -2.75 -7.21 -4.13
CA TYR A 35 -1.71 -7.66 -5.06
C TYR A 35 -2.02 -9.05 -5.65
N ASP A 36 -2.46 -10.01 -4.81
CA ASP A 36 -2.79 -11.37 -5.24
C ASP A 36 -3.98 -11.40 -6.22
N TYR A 37 -5.01 -10.57 -5.96
CA TYR A 37 -6.24 -10.54 -6.77
C TYR A 37 -6.16 -9.57 -7.95
N HIS A 38 -5.34 -8.53 -7.86
CA HIS A 38 -5.24 -7.45 -8.83
C HIS A 38 -3.79 -7.16 -9.22
N SER A 39 -3.11 -8.17 -9.78
CA SER A 39 -1.71 -8.08 -10.21
C SER A 39 -1.39 -7.00 -11.25
N LYS A 40 -2.41 -6.38 -11.86
CA LYS A 40 -2.29 -5.26 -12.82
C LYS A 40 -2.52 -3.89 -12.20
N LEU A 41 -2.85 -3.84 -10.90
CA LEU A 41 -3.06 -2.59 -10.18
C LEU A 41 -1.72 -2.16 -9.55
N ASP A 42 -1.25 -0.99 -9.95
CA ASP A 42 -0.09 -0.35 -9.34
C ASP A 42 -0.56 0.44 -8.11
N ILE A 43 0.00 0.12 -6.94
CA ILE A 43 -0.37 0.76 -5.68
C ILE A 43 0.80 1.60 -5.18
N VAL A 44 0.54 2.87 -4.90
CA VAL A 44 1.50 3.81 -4.33
C VAL A 44 0.93 4.31 -3.01
N PHE A 45 1.74 4.31 -1.95
CA PHE A 45 1.29 4.78 -0.65
C PHE A 45 2.33 5.63 0.07
N THR A 46 1.85 6.48 0.98
CA THR A 46 2.68 7.34 1.83
C THR A 46 2.50 6.97 3.31
N GLY A 47 3.47 7.34 4.14
CA GLY A 47 3.33 7.30 5.59
C GLY A 47 4.37 8.19 6.25
N SER A 48 3.94 8.95 7.24
CA SER A 48 4.77 9.91 8.00
C SER A 48 5.92 9.28 8.82
N SER A 49 5.92 7.96 9.05
CA SER A 49 6.92 7.27 9.87
C SER A 49 7.36 5.93 9.26
N VAL A 50 8.65 5.85 8.90
CA VAL A 50 9.31 4.62 8.42
C VAL A 50 9.26 3.50 9.47
N LEU A 51 9.22 3.84 10.77
CA LEU A 51 9.13 2.86 11.85
C LEU A 51 7.79 2.11 11.87
N ASP A 52 6.69 2.80 11.56
CA ASP A 52 5.35 2.19 11.53
C ASP A 52 5.15 1.37 10.24
N ILE A 53 5.77 1.83 9.14
CA ILE A 53 5.87 1.07 7.90
C ILE A 53 6.69 -0.21 8.12
N ASN A 54 7.83 -0.14 8.81
CA ASN A 54 8.67 -1.30 9.11
C ASN A 54 7.99 -2.32 10.02
N LYS A 55 7.19 -1.87 11.01
CA LYS A 55 6.41 -2.79 11.85
C LYS A 55 5.37 -3.59 11.06
N GLY A 56 4.70 -2.96 10.08
CA GLY A 56 3.78 -3.67 9.17
C GLY A 56 4.48 -4.46 8.07
N ALA A 57 5.72 -4.08 7.72
CA ALA A 57 6.54 -4.75 6.71
C ALA A 57 7.21 -6.04 7.24
N SER A 58 7.42 -6.17 8.56
CA SER A 58 7.98 -7.38 9.18
C SER A 58 7.15 -8.64 8.94
N ASP A 59 5.87 -8.52 8.57
CA ASP A 59 4.98 -9.63 8.17
C ASP A 59 4.75 -9.73 6.65
N SER A 60 5.40 -8.86 5.85
CA SER A 60 5.21 -8.81 4.40
C SER A 60 6.34 -9.52 3.65
N SER A 61 5.96 -10.46 2.78
CA SER A 61 6.88 -11.12 1.85
C SER A 61 7.60 -10.09 0.95
N PRO A 62 8.78 -10.40 0.39
CA PRO A 62 9.65 -9.46 -0.36
C PRO A 62 9.10 -8.97 -1.72
N ARG A 63 7.78 -8.92 -1.90
CA ARG A 63 7.10 -8.65 -3.19
C ARG A 63 6.56 -7.24 -3.32
N ALA A 64 6.45 -6.50 -2.21
CA ALA A 64 6.21 -5.06 -2.23
C ALA A 64 7.55 -4.32 -2.25
N VAL A 65 7.83 -3.56 -3.31
CA VAL A 65 9.01 -2.70 -3.38
C VAL A 65 8.71 -1.45 -2.56
N MET A 66 9.20 -1.43 -1.32
CA MET A 66 9.08 -0.29 -0.42
C MET A 66 10.03 0.81 -0.89
N TYR A 67 9.48 1.88 -1.46
CA TYR A 67 10.27 3.05 -1.84
C TYR A 67 10.14 4.12 -0.75
N GLN A 68 11.19 4.28 0.05
CA GLN A 68 11.26 5.36 1.03
C GLN A 68 11.67 6.66 0.32
N MET A 69 10.70 7.55 0.06
CA MET A 69 11.04 8.93 -0.29
C MET A 69 11.58 9.63 0.95
N GLN A 70 12.80 10.15 0.88
CA GLN A 70 13.33 11.02 1.93
C GLN A 70 12.40 12.23 2.08
N GLY A 71 11.98 12.51 3.31
CA GLY A 71 11.24 13.73 3.60
C GLY A 71 12.06 14.93 3.14
N PHE A 72 11.39 15.91 2.53
CA PHE A 72 11.99 17.23 2.37
C PHE A 72 12.24 17.79 3.78
N SER A 73 13.47 17.71 4.25
CA SER A 73 13.92 18.44 5.43
C SER A 73 13.80 19.93 5.09
N PHE A 74 12.91 20.65 5.79
CA PHE A 74 12.84 22.11 5.79
C PHE A 74 13.84 22.69 6.79
#